data_AF-A0A8S0FIX2-F1
#
_entry.id   AF-A0A8S0FIX2-F1
#
_cell.length_a   1.000
_cell.length_b   1.000
_cell.length_c   1.000
_cell.angle_alpha   90.00
_cell.angle_beta   90.00
_cell.angle_gamma   90.00
#
_symmetry.space_group_name_H-M   'P 1'
#
loop_
_entity.id
_entity.type
_entity.pdbx_description
1 polymer ?
#
loop_
_entity_poly.entity_id
_entity_poly.type
_entity_poly.pdbx_seq_one_letter_code
_entity_poly.pdbx_strand_id
1 'polypeptide(L)'
;MFTKRHRITLLFNANKAYDRQVVEGVGEYLQASQSEWDIFIEEDFRARIDKIKDWLGDGVIADFDDKQIEQALADVDVPIVGVGGSYHLANRKLPTRSLHCHR
;
A
#
# COMPACT_ATOMS: atom_id res chain seq x y z
N MET A 1 21.96 5.94 -17.73
CA MET A 1 20.90 4.91 -17.79
C MET A 1 19.73 5.50 -17.03
N PHE A 2 18.59 5.76 -17.67
CA PHE A 2 17.43 6.30 -16.97
C PHE A 2 16.79 5.16 -16.18
N THR A 3 17.18 5.03 -14.92
CA THR A 3 16.47 4.21 -13.95
C THR A 3 15.07 4.78 -13.82
N LYS A 4 14.09 3.97 -14.22
CA LYS A 4 12.69 4.37 -14.21
C LYS A 4 12.27 4.51 -12.75
N ARG A 5 12.01 5.74 -12.30
CA ARG A 5 11.44 5.96 -10.96
C ARG A 5 10.02 5.44 -10.94
N HIS A 6 9.75 4.57 -9.97
CA HIS A 6 8.40 4.06 -9.75
C HIS A 6 7.69 4.93 -8.72
N ARG A 7 6.50 5.42 -9.06
CA ARG A 7 5.69 6.19 -8.12
C ARG A 7 4.84 5.23 -7.29
N ILE A 8 5.09 5.17 -5.99
CA ILE A 8 4.36 4.29 -5.08
C ILE A 8 3.50 5.12 -4.14
N THR A 9 2.20 4.85 -4.12
CA THR A 9 1.23 5.57 -3.28
C THR A 9 0.91 4.77 -2.03
N LEU A 10 1.10 5.40 -0.87
CA LEU A 10 0.82 4.89 0.46
C LEU A 10 -0.51 5.48 0.95
N LEU A 11 -1.51 4.62 1.11
CA LEU A 11 -2.85 4.97 1.60
C LEU A 11 -2.96 4.52 3.07
N PHE A 12 -2.41 5.34 3.95
CA PHE A 12 -2.34 5.10 5.39
C PHE A 12 -2.77 6.34 6.15
N ASN A 13 -3.38 6.16 7.32
CA ASN A 13 -3.77 7.27 8.17
C ASN A 13 -2.65 7.57 9.17
N ALA A 14 -1.88 8.63 8.95
CA ALA A 14 -0.77 9.00 9.83
C ALA A 14 -1.19 9.37 11.27
N ASN A 15 -2.50 9.51 11.55
CA ASN A 15 -3.00 9.68 12.91
C ASN A 15 -3.01 8.37 13.71
N LYS A 16 -2.95 7.20 13.05
CA LYS A 16 -2.85 5.89 13.71
C LYS A 16 -1.39 5.51 13.93
N ALA A 17 -1.04 5.16 15.17
CA ALA A 17 0.34 4.78 15.51
C ALA A 17 0.83 3.52 14.79
N TYR A 18 -0.08 2.60 14.44
CA TYR A 18 0.23 1.39 13.67
C TYR A 18 0.60 1.75 12.22
N ASP A 19 -0.25 2.51 11.54
CA ASP A 19 -0.03 2.99 10.18
C ASP A 19 1.30 3.73 10.03
N ARG A 20 1.68 4.56 11.01
CA ARG A 20 3.00 5.22 11.00
C ARG A 20 4.16 4.22 11.02
N GLN A 21 4.07 3.15 11.81
CA GLN A 21 5.11 2.11 11.83
C GLN A 21 5.19 1.35 10.51
N VAL A 22 4.05 1.15 9.83
CA VAL A 22 4.03 0.54 8.49
C VAL A 22 4.76 1.44 7.49
N VAL A 23 4.45 2.75 7.49
CA VAL A 23 5.13 3.74 6.64
C VAL A 23 6.63 3.80 6.93
N GLU A 24 7.03 3.78 8.21
CA GLU A 24 8.44 3.70 8.62
C GLU A 24 9.12 2.45 8.05
N GLY A 25 8.50 1.27 8.16
CA GLY A 25 9.03 0.02 7.60
C GLY A 25 9.19 0.05 6.08
N VAL A 26 8.28 0.69 5.35
CA VAL A 26 8.43 0.93 3.90
C VAL A 26 9.64 1.84 3.65
N GLY A 27 9.83 2.87 4.45
CA GLY A 27 11.00 3.75 4.39
C GLY A 27 12.33 3.03 4.67
N GLU A 28 12.35 2.11 5.64
CA GLU A 28 13.51 1.25 5.91
C GLU A 28 13.84 0.35 4.71
N TYR A 29 12.82 -0.25 4.09
CA TYR A 29 13.00 -1.05 2.89
C TYR A 29 13.58 -0.23 1.73
N LEU A 30 13.13 1.01 1.54
CA LEU A 30 13.66 1.89 0.50
C LEU A 30 15.15 2.20 0.74
N GLN A 31 15.52 2.50 1.99
CA GLN A 31 16.91 2.76 2.36
C GLN A 31 17.82 1.54 2.15
N ALA A 32 17.34 0.34 2.49
CA ALA A 32 18.11 -0.89 2.37
C ALA A 32 18.24 -1.38 0.92
N SER A 33 17.19 -1.22 0.10
CA SER A 33 17.14 -1.77 -1.27
C SER A 33 17.82 -0.89 -2.33
N GLN A 34 18.19 0.36 -1.99
CA GLN A 34 18.64 1.38 -2.95
C GLN A 34 17.69 1.54 -4.16
N SER A 35 16.41 1.24 -3.98
CA SER A 35 15.40 1.34 -5.04
C SER A 35 15.07 2.81 -5.31
N GLU A 36 14.91 3.16 -6.57
CA GLU A 36 14.51 4.53 -6.96
C GLU A 36 12.99 4.64 -7.02
N TRP A 37 12.34 4.66 -5.85
CA TRP A 37 10.89 4.86 -5.74
C TRP A 37 10.59 6.27 -5.23
N ASP A 38 9.65 6.95 -5.89
CA ASP A 38 9.05 8.19 -5.39
C ASP A 38 7.83 7.79 -4.55
N ILE A 39 7.94 7.90 -3.23
CA ILE A 39 6.88 7.53 -2.28
C ILE A 39 5.96 8.74 -2.03
N PHE A 40 4.66 8.53 -2.21
CA PHE A 40 3.61 9.50 -1.90
C PHE A 40 2.75 8.98 -0.76
N ILE A 41 2.51 9.80 0.26
CA ILE A 41 1.60 9.47 1.37
C ILE A 41 0.38 10.35 1.20
N GLU A 42 -0.78 9.74 0.97
CA GLU A 42 -2.03 10.47 0.78
C GLU A 42 -2.93 10.27 1.99
N GLU A 43 -3.14 11.34 2.75
CA GLU A 43 -3.92 11.32 3.99
C GLU A 43 -5.41 11.62 3.75
N ASP A 44 -5.75 12.29 2.63
CA ASP A 44 -7.13 12.73 2.31
C ASP A 44 -7.68 12.02 1.06
N PHE A 45 -7.46 10.72 0.98
CA PHE A 45 -7.95 9.88 -0.12
C PHE A 45 -9.49 9.83 -0.19
N ARG A 46 -10.19 10.11 0.92
CA ARG A 46 -11.66 10.06 1.03
C ARG A 46 -12.36 11.18 0.28
N ALA A 47 -11.85 12.41 0.31
CA ALA A 47 -12.49 13.54 -0.38
C ALA A 47 -12.43 13.42 -1.92
N ARG A 48 -11.71 12.42 -2.40
CA ARG A 48 -11.07 12.43 -3.70
C ARG A 48 -11.13 11.03 -4.37
N ILE A 49 -11.86 10.09 -3.76
CA ILE A 49 -11.94 8.68 -4.17
C ILE A 49 -12.26 8.49 -5.66
N ASP A 50 -13.10 9.34 -6.25
CA ASP A 50 -13.46 9.28 -7.68
C ASP A 50 -12.30 9.53 -8.64
N LYS A 51 -11.24 10.22 -8.19
CA LYS A 51 -10.03 10.49 -8.97
C LYS A 51 -8.85 9.62 -8.53
N ILE A 52 -9.10 8.59 -7.72
CA ILE A 52 -8.04 7.76 -7.17
C ILE A 52 -7.15 7.14 -8.25
N LYS A 53 -7.78 6.72 -9.34
CA LYS A 53 -7.13 6.11 -10.51
C LYS A 53 -6.09 7.00 -11.19
N ASP A 54 -6.26 8.32 -11.14
CA ASP A 54 -5.35 9.25 -11.80
C ASP A 54 -4.04 9.48 -11.03
N TRP A 55 -3.98 9.11 -9.74
CA TRP A 55 -2.83 9.39 -8.87
C TRP A 55 -2.25 8.16 -8.15
N LEU A 56 -2.79 6.96 -8.39
CA LEU A 56 -2.30 5.71 -7.78
C LEU A 56 -0.88 5.33 -8.21
N GLY A 57 -0.29 6.04 -9.17
CA GLY A 57 1.09 5.85 -9.59
C GLY A 57 1.31 4.51 -10.29
N ASP A 58 2.48 3.92 -10.09
CA ASP A 58 2.85 2.59 -10.62
C ASP A 58 2.51 1.46 -9.65
N GLY A 59 2.15 1.76 -8.40
CA GLY A 59 1.83 0.76 -7.38
C GLY A 59 1.35 1.38 -6.07
N VAL A 60 0.68 0.57 -5.25
CA VAL A 60 -0.11 1.04 -4.11
C VAL A 60 0.13 0.15 -2.91
N ILE A 61 0.35 0.74 -1.73
CA ILE A 61 0.32 0.02 -0.46
C ILE A 61 -0.73 0.70 0.42
N ALA A 62 -1.71 -0.05 0.91
CA ALA A 62 -2.89 0.55 1.52
C ALA A 62 -3.40 -0.21 2.75
N ASP A 63 -4.03 0.52 3.67
CA ASP A 63 -4.79 -0.05 4.80
C ASP A 63 -6.08 -0.73 4.30
N PHE A 64 -6.09 -2.06 4.28
CA PHE A 64 -7.25 -2.87 3.89
C PHE A 64 -8.21 -3.16 5.06
N ASP A 65 -7.95 -2.64 6.26
CA ASP A 65 -8.97 -2.61 7.32
C ASP A 65 -10.02 -1.51 7.06
N ASP A 66 -9.71 -0.51 6.22
CA ASP A 66 -10.69 0.49 5.75
C ASP A 66 -11.40 0.00 4.49
N LYS A 67 -12.67 -0.40 4.63
CA LYS A 67 -13.52 -0.87 3.53
C LYS A 67 -13.68 0.15 2.39
N GLN A 68 -13.52 1.44 2.65
CA GLN A 68 -13.58 2.45 1.60
C GLN A 68 -12.38 2.36 0.67
N ILE A 69 -11.19 2.08 1.23
CA ILE A 69 -9.97 1.85 0.46
C ILE A 69 -10.12 0.57 -0.36
N GLU A 70 -10.59 -0.52 0.26
CA GLU A 70 -10.85 -1.79 -0.43
C GLU A 70 -11.77 -1.59 -1.65
N GLN A 71 -12.88 -0.87 -1.47
CA GLN A 71 -13.83 -0.60 -2.55
C GLN A 71 -13.24 0.32 -3.64
N ALA A 72 -12.51 1.35 -3.24
CA ALA A 72 -11.89 2.29 -4.17
C ALA A 72 -10.82 1.63 -5.07
N LEU A 73 -10.13 0.63 -4.53
CA LEU A 73 -9.06 -0.10 -5.20
C LEU A 73 -9.55 -1.37 -5.94
N ALA A 74 -10.83 -1.71 -5.85
CA ALA A 74 -11.37 -2.96 -6.42
C ALA A 74 -11.24 -3.02 -7.96
N ASP A 75 -11.36 -1.87 -8.63
CA ASP A 75 -11.31 -1.73 -10.10
C ASP A 75 -10.03 -1.01 -10.58
N VAL A 76 -8.91 -1.27 -9.91
CA VAL A 76 -7.62 -0.65 -10.22
C VAL A 76 -6.67 -1.69 -10.80
N ASP A 77 -6.05 -1.38 -11.94
CA ASP A 77 -5.15 -2.30 -12.65
C ASP A 77 -3.70 -2.30 -12.11
N VAL A 78 -3.32 -1.31 -11.29
CA VAL A 78 -1.96 -1.23 -10.76
C VAL A 78 -1.73 -2.24 -9.63
N PRO A 79 -0.50 -2.73 -9.41
CA PRO A 79 -0.19 -3.63 -8.30
C PRO A 79 -0.52 -3.00 -6.94
N ILE A 80 -1.33 -3.71 -6.15
CA ILE A 80 -1.75 -3.27 -4.82
C ILE A 80 -1.28 -4.27 -3.76
N VAL A 81 -0.70 -3.77 -2.68
CA VAL A 81 -0.38 -4.52 -1.47
C VAL A 81 -1.25 -4.02 -0.33
N GLY A 82 -2.16 -4.87 0.14
CA GLY A 82 -2.99 -4.58 1.31
C GLY A 82 -2.28 -4.92 2.61
N VAL A 83 -2.26 -3.97 3.54
CA VAL A 83 -1.80 -4.14 4.91
C VAL A 83 -3.01 -4.01 5.83
N GLY A 84 -3.13 -4.88 6.82
CA GLY A 84 -4.24 -4.85 7.77
C GLY A 84 -4.12 -5.98 8.78
N GLY A 85 -5.12 -6.06 9.64
CA GLY A 85 -5.22 -7.09 10.66
C GLY A 85 -5.19 -8.51 10.07
N SER A 86 -4.71 -9.46 10.87
CA SER A 86 -4.82 -10.87 10.53
C SER A 86 -6.30 -11.26 10.51
N TYR A 87 -6.82 -11.64 9.35
CA TYR A 87 -8.16 -12.21 9.29
C TYR A 87 -8.15 -13.61 9.91
N HIS A 88 -8.97 -13.83 10.95
CA HIS A 88 -9.32 -15.18 11.40
C HIS A 88 -10.32 -15.78 10.40
N LEU A 89 -9.84 -16.12 9.20
CA LEU A 89 -10.65 -16.73 8.16
C LEU A 89 -10.92 -18.19 8.52
N ALA A 90 -12.05 -18.46 9.15
CA ALA A 90 -12.51 -19.83 9.37
C ALA A 90 -12.68 -20.63 8.06
N ASN A 91 -12.89 -19.99 6.90
CA ASN A 91 -12.99 -20.72 5.64
C ASN A 91 -12.95 -19.83 4.37
N ARG A 92 -11.81 -19.23 4.01
CA ARG A 92 -11.61 -18.74 2.63
C ARG A 92 -10.14 -18.81 2.24
N LYS A 93 -9.79 -19.78 1.40
CA LYS A 93 -8.48 -19.84 0.76
C LYS A 93 -8.43 -18.80 -0.36
N LEU A 94 -7.84 -17.65 -0.08
CA LEU A 94 -7.20 -16.86 -1.13
C LEU A 94 -5.75 -17.32 -1.24
N PRO A 95 -5.13 -17.30 -2.43
CA PRO A 95 -3.73 -17.66 -2.59
C PRO A 95 -2.85 -16.58 -1.95
N THR A 96 -2.57 -16.71 -0.65
CA THR A 96 -1.58 -15.93 0.06
C THR A 96 -0.20 -16.30 -0.46
N ARG A 97 0.42 -15.45 -1.29
CA ARG A 97 1.88 -15.43 -1.40
C ARG A 97 2.43 -14.74 -0.15
N SER A 98 2.55 -15.51 0.93
CA SER A 98 3.27 -15.10 2.12
C SER A 98 4.75 -14.95 1.74
N LEU A 99 5.23 -13.72 1.63
CA LEU A 99 6.66 -13.44 1.56
C LEU A 99 7.26 -13.79 2.93
N HIS A 100 7.89 -14.95 3.03
CA HIS A 100 8.70 -15.32 4.18
C HIS A 100 9.98 -14.48 4.14
N CYS A 101 10.08 -13.48 5.02
CA CYS A 101 11.35 -12.84 5.30
C CYS A 101 12.19 -13.84 6.13
N HIS A 102 13.13 -14.51 5.47
CA HIS A 102 14.11 -15.32 6.17
C HIS A 102 15.12 -14.39 6.84
N ARG A 103 15.24 -14.58 8.15
CA ARG A 103 16.15 -13.94 9.08
C ARG A 103 17.63 -14.15 8.71
#